data_AF-R9A0R1-F1
#
_entry.id   AF-R9A0R1-F1
#
_cell.length_a   1.000
_cell.length_b   1.000
_cell.length_c   1.000
_cell.angle_alpha   90.00
_cell.angle_beta   90.00
_cell.angle_gamma   90.00
#
_symmetry.space_group_name_H-M   'P 1'
#
loop_
_entity.id
_entity.type
_entity.pdbx_description
1 polymer ?
#
loop_
_entity_poly.entity_id
_entity_poly.type
_entity_poly.pdbx_seq_one_letter_code
_entity_poly.pdbx_strand_id
1 'polypeptide(L)' 'MLCALVIIITTAILFSRLEIEKTTDALVWGSFIGIGFLSANTFNIAINPNIPKPILYGAISSAYHLVGINVASLLLIQKF' A
#
# COMPACT_ATOMS: atom_id res chain seq x y z
N MET A 1 10.18 7.36 1.78
CA MET A 1 9.23 8.47 2.00
C MET A 1 8.66 9.03 0.68
N LEU A 2 9.47 9.28 -0.36
CA LEU A 2 8.96 9.77 -1.66
C LEU A 2 7.92 8.82 -2.30
N CYS A 3 8.13 7.50 -2.22
CA CYS A 3 7.18 6.51 -2.74
C CYS A 3 5.79 6.63 -2.13
N ALA A 4 5.68 6.90 -0.82
CA ALA A 4 4.39 7.04 -0.15
C ALA A 4 3.60 8.25 -0.69
N LEU A 5 4.28 9.37 -0.96
CA LEU A 5 3.65 10.55 -1.54
C LEU A 5 3.06 10.24 -2.94
N VAL A 6 3.85 9.58 -3.80
CA VAL A 6 3.41 9.19 -5.15
C VAL A 6 2.21 8.23 -5.08
N ILE A 7 2.25 7.26 -4.16
CA ILE A 7 1.16 6.31 -3.95
C ILE A 7 -0.12 7.06 -3.51
N ILE A 8 -0.02 7.97 -2.54
CA ILE A 8 -1.19 8.73 -2.03
C ILE A 8 -1.80 9.60 -3.13
N ILE A 9 -0.99 10.35 -3.88
CA ILE A 9 -1.49 11.20 -4.98
C ILE A 9 -2.19 10.34 -6.03
N THR A 10 -1.58 9.22 -6.42
CA THR A 10 -2.17 8.28 -7.40
C THR A 10 -3.49 7.71 -6.89
N THR A 11 -3.55 7.34 -5.60
CA THR A 11 -4.75 6.82 -4.95
C THR A 11 -5.86 7.86 -4.94
N ALA A 12 -5.56 9.11 -4.59
CA ALA A 12 -6.53 10.20 -4.55
C ALA A 12 -7.11 10.48 -5.95
N ILE A 13 -6.26 10.53 -6.97
CA ILE A 13 -6.69 10.69 -8.37
C ILE A 13 -7.61 9.52 -8.77
N LEU A 14 -7.23 8.27 -8.46
CA LEU A 14 -8.05 7.10 -8.78
C LEU A 14 -9.39 7.11 -8.04
N PHE A 15 -9.41 7.44 -6.75
CA PHE A 15 -10.66 7.52 -5.97
C PHE A 15 -11.63 8.55 -6.56
N SER A 16 -11.12 9.71 -7.00
CA SER A 16 -11.94 10.73 -7.68
C SER A 16 -12.51 10.32 -9.04
N ARG A 17 -11.92 9.31 -9.70
CA ARG A 17 -12.35 8.83 -11.02
C ARG A 17 -13.19 7.56 -10.94
N LEU A 18 -12.99 6.78 -9.89
CA LEU A 18 -13.71 5.54 -9.62
C LEU A 18 -14.89 5.74 -8.67
N GLU A 19 -15.11 6.97 -8.18
CA GLU A 19 -16.22 7.35 -7.30
C GLU A 19 -16.30 6.43 -6.07
N ILE A 20 -15.16 6.19 -5.43
CA ILE A 20 -15.08 5.33 -4.24
C ILE A 20 -15.56 6.11 -3.01
N GLU A 21 -16.81 5.88 -2.63
CA GLU A 21 -17.49 6.55 -1.51
C GLU A 21 -17.67 5.65 -0.27
N LYS A 22 -17.57 4.33 -0.44
CA LYS A 22 -17.83 3.36 0.63
C LYS A 22 -16.54 2.90 1.30
N THR A 23 -16.59 2.79 2.62
CA THR A 23 -15.50 2.25 3.45
C THR A 23 -15.08 0.85 3.05
N THR A 24 -16.04 -0.01 2.69
CA THR A 24 -15.77 -1.38 2.24
C THR A 24 -14.95 -1.39 0.96
N ASP A 25 -15.30 -0.54 0.01
CA ASP A 25 -14.69 -0.50 -1.32
C ASP A 25 -13.26 0.07 -1.21
N ALA A 26 -13.08 1.08 -0.35
CA ALA A 26 -11.77 1.63 -0.02
C ALA A 26 -10.84 0.58 0.66
N LEU A 27 -11.38 -0.25 1.56
CA LEU A 27 -10.61 -1.33 2.19
C LEU A 27 -10.25 -2.45 1.22
N VAL A 28 -11.18 -2.84 0.35
CA VAL A 28 -10.92 -3.83 -0.72
C VAL A 28 -9.83 -3.31 -1.65
N TRP A 29 -9.95 -2.06 -2.10
CA TRP A 29 -8.95 -1.40 -2.95
C TRP A 29 -7.58 -1.33 -2.26
N GLY A 30 -7.54 -0.79 -1.02
CA GLY A 30 -6.32 -0.63 -0.25
C GLY A 30 -5.62 -1.95 0.05
N SER A 31 -6.38 -2.99 0.40
CA SER A 31 -5.84 -4.32 0.64
C SER A 31 -5.28 -4.97 -0.62
N PHE A 32 -5.99 -4.87 -1.75
CA PHE A 32 -5.53 -5.42 -3.02
C PHE A 32 -4.21 -4.79 -3.47
N ILE A 33 -4.15 -3.47 -3.49
CA ILE A 33 -2.94 -2.72 -3.87
C ILE A 33 -1.82 -2.91 -2.84
N GLY A 34 -2.17 -2.93 -1.55
CA GLY A 34 -1.22 -3.14 -0.46
C GLY A 34 -0.54 -4.50 -0.48
N ILE A 35 -1.25 -5.57 -0.87
CA ILE A 35 -0.65 -6.90 -1.08
C ILE A 35 0.36 -6.85 -2.25
N GLY A 36 0.05 -6.10 -3.30
CA GLY A 36 0.98 -5.83 -4.41
C GLY A 36 2.26 -5.16 -3.93
N PHE A 37 2.16 -4.08 -3.16
CA PHE A 37 3.34 -3.42 -2.58
C PHE A 37 4.10 -4.32 -1.61
N LEU A 38 3.37 -5.07 -0.76
CA LEU A 38 3.97 -5.97 0.21
C LEU A 38 4.82 -7.03 -0.49
N SER A 39 4.23 -7.73 -1.47
CA SER A 39 4.90 -8.80 -2.21
C SER A 39 6.11 -8.28 -2.99
N ALA A 40 5.94 -7.24 -3.80
CA ALA A 40 7.02 -6.68 -4.59
C ALA A 40 8.22 -6.23 -3.73
N ASN A 41 7.95 -5.53 -2.63
CA ASN A 41 9.01 -5.03 -1.76
C ASN A 41 9.66 -6.17 -0.95
N THR A 42 8.87 -7.16 -0.50
CA THR A 42 9.40 -8.34 0.19
C THR A 42 10.36 -9.11 -0.71
N PHE A 43 10.00 -9.36 -1.98
CA PHE A 43 10.89 -10.05 -2.91
C PHE A 43 12.13 -9.23 -3.27
N ASN A 44 11.99 -7.93 -3.47
CA ASN A 44 13.12 -7.04 -3.72
C ASN A 44 14.14 -7.03 -2.57
N ILE A 45 13.66 -7.11 -1.32
CA ILE A 45 14.50 -7.26 -0.14
C ILE A 45 15.07 -8.69 -0.05
N ALA A 46 14.25 -9.71 -0.36
CA ALA A 46 14.60 -11.12 -0.23
C ALA A 46 15.83 -11.52 -1.07
N ILE A 47 16.02 -10.89 -2.23
CA ILE A 47 17.16 -11.15 -3.13
C ILE A 47 18.46 -10.48 -2.68
N ASN A 48 18.44 -9.60 -1.68
CA ASN A 48 19.63 -8.90 -1.21
C ASN A 48 20.43 -9.77 -0.22
N PRO A 49 21.63 -10.26 -0.59
CA PRO A 49 22.41 -11.16 0.27
C PRO A 49 22.98 -10.47 1.52
N ASN A 50 23.00 -9.13 1.55
CA ASN A 50 23.53 -8.37 2.68
C ASN A 50 22.53 -8.23 3.85
N ILE A 51 21.27 -8.65 3.65
CA ILE A 51 20.24 -8.51 4.68
C ILE A 51 20.13 -9.81 5.48
N PRO A 52 20.38 -9.77 6.81
CA PRO A 52 20.17 -10.94 7.65
C PRO A 52 18.70 -11.32 7.72
N LYS A 53 18.37 -12.60 7.49
CA LYS A 53 16.99 -13.13 7.44
C LYS A 53 16.09 -12.33 6.46
N PRO A 54 16.43 -12.31 5.17
CA PRO A 54 15.92 -11.32 4.22
C PRO A 54 14.40 -11.44 3.98
N ILE A 55 13.83 -12.65 4.03
CA ILE A 55 12.38 -12.86 3.93
C ILE A 55 11.64 -12.27 5.13
N LEU A 56 12.13 -12.52 6.36
CA LEU A 56 11.49 -12.01 7.58
C LEU A 56 11.56 -10.48 7.63
N TYR A 57 12.74 -9.93 7.34
CA TYR A 57 12.95 -8.48 7.29
C TYR A 57 12.07 -7.85 6.19
N GLY A 58 12.02 -8.46 5.01
CA GLY A 58 11.18 -8.03 3.90
C GLY A 58 9.70 -8.02 4.27
N ALA A 59 9.19 -9.09 4.89
CA ALA A 59 7.78 -9.17 5.30
C ALA A 59 7.41 -8.09 6.33
N ILE A 60 8.24 -7.88 7.35
CA ILE A 60 7.99 -6.88 8.40
C ILE A 60 8.05 -5.47 7.80
N SER A 61 9.11 -5.15 7.04
CA SER A 61 9.28 -3.83 6.43
C SER A 61 8.15 -3.52 5.44
N SER A 62 7.72 -4.52 4.67
CA SER A 62 6.72 -4.32 3.62
C SER A 62 5.28 -4.30 4.16
N ALA A 63 5.03 -4.88 5.35
CA ALA A 63 3.74 -4.79 6.03
C ALA A 63 3.34 -3.33 6.34
N TYR A 64 4.31 -2.43 6.58
CA TYR A 64 4.03 -1.00 6.74
C TYR A 64 3.38 -0.39 5.50
N HIS A 65 3.73 -0.85 4.29
CA HIS A 65 3.09 -0.38 3.06
C HIS A 65 1.64 -0.85 2.96
N LEU A 66 1.37 -2.10 3.34
CA LEU A 66 0.01 -2.66 3.38
C LEU A 66 -0.88 -1.92 4.38
N VAL A 67 -0.39 -1.69 5.59
CA VAL A 67 -1.14 -0.95 6.62
C VAL A 67 -1.32 0.51 6.20
N GLY A 68 -0.24 1.15 5.76
CA GLY A 68 -0.24 2.56 5.37
C GLY A 68 -1.21 2.87 4.22
N ILE A 69 -1.27 2.01 3.20
CA ILE A 69 -2.19 2.24 2.08
C ILE A 69 -3.66 2.04 2.49
N ASN A 70 -3.95 1.12 3.41
CA ASN A 70 -5.32 0.95 3.93
C ASN A 70 -5.75 2.19 4.74
N VAL A 71 -4.88 2.70 5.61
CA VAL A 71 -5.15 3.94 6.34
C VAL A 71 -5.34 5.11 5.39
N ALA A 72 -4.47 5.27 4.39
CA ALA A 72 -4.60 6.33 3.39
C ALA A 72 -5.90 6.20 2.59
N SER A 73 -6.26 4.98 2.16
CA SER A 73 -7.49 4.71 1.40
C SER A 73 -8.73 5.08 2.20
N LEU A 74 -8.76 4.78 3.50
CA LEU A 74 -9.85 5.17 4.40
C LEU A 74 -9.96 6.69 4.56
N LEU A 75 -8.82 7.39 4.63
CA LEU A 75 -8.80 8.85 4.76
C LEU A 75 -9.20 9.57 3.47
N LEU A 76 -9.00 8.93 2.31
CA LEU A 76 -9.29 9.49 0.99
C LEU A 76 -10.73 9.25 0.51
N ILE A 77 -11.56 8.54 1.28
CA ILE A 77 -12.97 8.34 0.96
C ILE A 77 -13.64 9.69 0.75
N GLN A 78 -14.22 9.87 -0.43
CA GLN A 78 -14.91 11.10 -0.79
C GLN A 78 -16.31 11.04 -0.17
N LYS A 79 -16.51 11.76 0.94
CA LYS A 79 -17.84 12.05 1.48
C LYS A 79 -18.34 13.33 0.82
N PHE A 80 -18.98 13.21 -0.33
CA PHE A 80 -19.77 14.30 -0.91
C PHE A 80 -21.24 13.94 -0.88
#